data_AF-A0A182VUU6-F1
#
_entry.id   AF-A0A182VUU6-F1
#
_cell.length_a   1.000
_cell.length_b   1.000
_cell.length_c   1.000
_cell.angle_alpha   90.00
_cell.angle_beta   90.00
_cell.angle_gamma   90.00
#
_symmetry.space_group_name_H-M   'P 1'
#
loop_
_entity.id
_entity.type
_entity.pdbx_description
1 polymer ?
#
loop_
_entity_poly.entity_id
_entity_poly.type
_entity_poly.pdbx_seq_one_letter_code
_entity_poly.pdbx_strand_id
1 'polypeptide(L)'
;MDLLAGIRPGCVDLLMFNPPYVPTQPTVDSLEEHIGEFHLSGDDQNLVHAWAGGMDGRIVTDRVLADLHRVLSPEGVFYLLLLKENKPSEVLKQLQRANFDGSIIKERRIRGEHLYVLRIERTKRLDPRLPPTAMYK
;
A
#
# COMPACT_ATOMS: atom_id res chain seq x y z
N MET A 1 0.95 15.05 -1.65
CA MET A 1 1.64 14.73 -0.38
C MET A 1 2.46 13.45 -0.53
N ASP A 2 3.71 13.45 -0.06
CA ASP A 2 4.57 12.26 0.03
C ASP A 2 4.69 11.85 1.50
N LEU A 3 4.09 10.72 1.86
CA LEU A 3 4.00 10.24 3.25
C LEU A 3 5.33 9.70 3.78
N LEU A 4 6.27 9.36 2.89
CA LEU A 4 7.50 8.66 3.27
C LEU A 4 8.74 9.58 3.21
N ALA A 5 8.64 10.78 2.62
CA ALA A 5 9.75 11.69 2.42
C ALA A 5 10.60 11.96 3.70
N GLY A 6 9.95 12.05 4.87
CA GLY A 6 10.63 12.30 6.15
C GLY A 6 11.28 11.07 6.80
N ILE A 7 11.18 9.89 6.19
CA ILE A 7 11.66 8.63 6.74
C ILE A 7 13.05 8.32 6.19
N ARG A 8 13.99 8.00 7.09
CA ARG A 8 15.34 7.58 6.72
C ARG A 8 15.32 6.26 5.93
N PRO A 9 16.17 6.09 4.91
CA PRO A 9 16.21 4.84 4.16
C PRO A 9 16.54 3.62 5.02
N GLY A 10 15.91 2.49 4.72
CA GLY A 10 16.21 1.18 5.29
C GLY A 10 16.02 1.04 6.80
N CYS A 11 15.30 1.96 7.45
CA CYS A 11 15.18 1.98 8.92
C CYS A 11 13.83 1.49 9.46
N VAL A 12 12.92 1.07 8.59
CA VAL A 12 11.58 0.63 9.00
C VAL A 12 11.52 -0.89 9.00
N ASP A 13 11.53 -1.49 10.20
CA ASP A 13 11.37 -2.95 10.38
C ASP A 13 9.90 -3.38 10.34
N LEU A 14 8.98 -2.48 10.72
CA LEU A 14 7.54 -2.70 10.65
C LEU A 14 6.86 -1.46 10.11
N LEU A 15 6.21 -1.60 8.97
CA LEU A 15 5.31 -0.60 8.40
C LEU A 15 3.88 -1.12 8.49
N MET A 16 2.94 -0.26 8.90
CA MET A 16 1.51 -0.55 8.87
C MET A 16 0.81 0.60 8.19
N PHE A 17 -0.06 0.29 7.22
CA PHE A 17 -0.79 1.31 6.52
C PHE A 17 -2.26 0.94 6.34
N ASN A 18 -3.10 1.79 6.91
CA ASN A 18 -4.53 1.83 6.67
C ASN A 18 -4.82 3.05 5.76
N PRO A 19 -4.69 2.90 4.43
CA PRO A 19 -4.75 4.03 3.50
C PRO A 19 -6.16 4.60 3.39
N PRO A 20 -6.33 5.79 2.78
CA PRO A 20 -7.61 6.17 2.20
C PRO A 20 -7.90 5.25 1.01
N TYR A 21 -8.67 4.18 1.23
CA TYR A 21 -8.87 3.09 0.27
C TYR A 21 -10.20 3.15 -0.48
N VAL A 22 -11.06 4.14 -0.23
CA VAL A 22 -12.37 4.21 -0.89
C VAL A 22 -12.19 4.79 -2.29
N PRO A 23 -12.63 4.09 -3.36
CA PRO A 23 -12.58 4.63 -4.71
C PRO A 23 -13.40 5.91 -4.83
N THR A 24 -12.81 6.94 -5.41
CA THR A 24 -13.52 8.17 -5.80
C THR A 24 -13.28 8.45 -7.28
N GLN A 25 -14.30 8.94 -7.98
CA GLN A 25 -14.19 9.26 -9.40
C GLN A 25 -13.34 10.53 -9.54
N PRO A 26 -12.23 10.52 -10.31
CA PRO A 26 -11.49 11.74 -10.56
C PRO A 26 -12.35 12.66 -11.42
N THR A 27 -12.80 13.76 -10.84
CA THR A 27 -13.42 14.88 -11.56
C THR A 27 -12.37 15.87 -12.09
N VAL A 28 -11.11 15.71 -11.67
CA VAL A 28 -9.96 16.62 -11.93
C VAL A 28 -8.63 15.87 -11.95
N ASP A 29 -7.58 16.53 -12.45
CA ASP A 29 -6.26 15.98 -12.78
C ASP A 29 -5.44 15.47 -11.57
N SER A 30 -5.77 15.91 -10.35
CA SER A 30 -5.09 15.50 -9.13
C SER A 30 -6.03 15.15 -7.98
N LEU A 31 -5.59 14.24 -7.09
CA LEU A 31 -6.33 13.88 -5.87
C LEU A 31 -6.54 15.09 -4.95
N GLU A 32 -5.59 16.02 -4.91
CA GLU A 32 -5.65 17.21 -4.05
C GLU A 32 -6.71 18.19 -4.53
N GLU A 33 -6.83 18.41 -5.84
CA GLU A 33 -7.92 19.19 -6.42
C GLU A 33 -9.27 18.51 -6.23
N HIS A 34 -9.34 17.18 -6.38
CA HIS A 34 -10.59 16.43 -6.20
C HIS A 34 -11.09 16.54 -4.75
N ILE A 35 -10.18 16.53 -3.77
CA ILE A 35 -10.52 16.76 -2.37
C ILE A 35 -11.02 18.20 -2.15
N GLY A 36 -10.43 19.18 -2.84
CA GLY A 36 -10.89 20.58 -2.84
C GLY A 36 -12.30 20.78 -3.41
N GLU A 37 -12.72 19.96 -4.38
CA GLU A 37 -14.06 20.02 -4.97
C GLU A 37 -15.18 19.58 -4.04
N PHE A 38 -14.91 18.79 -2.99
CA PHE A 38 -15.96 18.44 -2.03
C PHE A 38 -16.51 19.66 -1.27
N HIS A 39 -15.92 20.87 -1.45
CA HIS A 39 -16.40 22.16 -0.94
C HIS A 39 -16.78 22.13 0.55
N LEU A 40 -16.06 21.29 1.29
CA LEU A 40 -16.20 21.16 2.73
C LEU A 40 -15.43 22.31 3.40
N SER A 41 -15.96 22.84 4.48
CA SER A 41 -15.32 23.94 5.24
C SER A 41 -14.78 23.40 6.58
N GLY A 42 -13.58 23.82 6.97
CA GLY A 42 -13.00 23.43 8.27
C GLY A 42 -12.61 21.95 8.37
N ASP A 43 -12.93 21.32 9.52
CA ASP A 43 -12.52 19.95 9.88
C ASP A 43 -12.99 18.86 8.90
N ASP A 44 -14.06 19.14 8.14
CA ASP A 44 -14.63 18.20 7.17
C ASP A 44 -13.69 17.93 5.98
N GLN A 45 -12.79 18.86 5.63
CA GLN A 45 -11.76 18.62 4.60
C GLN A 45 -10.75 17.55 5.05
N ASN A 46 -10.38 17.54 6.33
CA ASN A 46 -9.44 16.55 6.88
C ASN A 46 -10.05 15.15 6.87
N LEU A 47 -11.37 15.04 7.04
CA LEU A 47 -12.08 13.77 7.00
C LEU A 47 -11.99 13.12 5.60
N VAL A 48 -12.04 13.91 4.53
CA VAL A 48 -11.93 13.39 3.15
C VAL A 48 -10.60 12.68 2.93
N HIS A 49 -9.50 13.24 3.43
CA HIS A 49 -8.18 12.63 3.33
C HIS A 49 -8.07 11.27 4.05
N ALA A 50 -8.97 10.97 4.98
CA ALA A 50 -8.98 9.69 5.69
C ALA A 50 -9.59 8.53 4.88
N TRP A 51 -10.42 8.83 3.86
CA TRP A 51 -11.12 7.78 3.10
C TRP A 51 -10.95 7.87 1.58
N ALA A 52 -10.86 9.08 0.99
CA ALA A 52 -10.85 9.28 -0.46
C ALA A 52 -9.53 8.85 -1.11
N GLY A 53 -9.54 7.69 -1.76
CA GLY A 53 -8.36 7.07 -2.37
C GLY A 53 -8.17 7.34 -3.87
N GLY A 54 -9.09 8.07 -4.50
CA GLY A 54 -9.05 8.33 -5.95
C GLY A 54 -9.37 7.10 -6.79
N MET A 55 -8.78 7.03 -7.99
CA MET A 55 -8.99 5.92 -8.92
C MET A 55 -8.65 4.58 -8.27
N ASP A 56 -9.60 3.64 -8.32
CA ASP A 56 -9.57 2.35 -7.63
C ASP A 56 -9.31 2.42 -6.12
N GLY A 57 -9.32 3.61 -5.50
CA GLY A 57 -8.94 3.82 -4.10
C GLY A 57 -7.44 3.60 -3.83
N ARG A 58 -6.57 3.82 -4.83
CA ARG A 58 -5.15 3.42 -4.75
C ARG A 58 -4.13 4.53 -4.97
N ILE A 59 -4.51 5.76 -5.28
CA ILE A 59 -3.53 6.82 -5.62
C ILE A 59 -2.46 6.98 -4.53
N VAL A 60 -2.86 6.97 -3.26
CA VAL A 60 -1.93 7.07 -2.13
C VAL A 60 -1.17 5.77 -1.89
N THR A 61 -1.86 4.63 -1.97
CA THR A 61 -1.26 3.29 -1.85
C THR A 61 -0.14 3.08 -2.86
N ASP A 62 -0.37 3.38 -4.14
CA ASP A 62 0.58 3.14 -5.21
C ASP A 62 1.84 4.00 -5.07
N ARG A 63 1.71 5.23 -4.54
CA ARG A 63 2.85 6.09 -4.21
C ARG A 63 3.69 5.50 -3.08
N VAL A 64 3.04 5.01 -2.02
CA VAL A 64 3.75 4.33 -0.91
C VAL A 64 4.46 3.08 -1.40
N LEU A 65 3.81 2.28 -2.25
CA LEU A 65 4.40 1.07 -2.84
C LEU A 65 5.61 1.37 -3.73
N ALA A 66 5.57 2.48 -4.49
CA ALA A 66 6.68 2.91 -5.33
C ALA A 66 7.95 3.26 -4.53
N ASP A 67 7.79 3.81 -3.32
CA ASP A 67 8.91 4.23 -2.46
C ASP A 67 9.23 3.22 -1.33
N LEU A 68 8.51 2.10 -1.27
CA LEU A 68 8.66 1.08 -0.22
C LEU A 68 10.09 0.53 -0.15
N HIS A 69 10.77 0.37 -1.30
CA HIS A 69 12.17 -0.06 -1.38
C HIS A 69 13.14 0.85 -0.66
N ARG A 70 12.84 2.15 -0.57
CA ARG A 70 13.73 3.11 0.07
C ARG A 70 13.65 2.99 1.59
N VAL A 71 12.44 2.87 2.14
CA VAL A 71 12.22 3.01 3.59
C VAL A 71 12.29 1.69 4.37
N LEU A 72 11.84 0.58 3.78
CA LEU A 72 11.76 -0.70 4.49
C LEU A 72 13.16 -1.26 4.74
N SER A 73 13.43 -1.77 5.93
CA SER A 73 14.71 -2.44 6.23
C SER A 73 14.84 -3.76 5.45
N PRO A 74 16.03 -4.40 5.41
CA PRO A 74 16.22 -5.67 4.71
C PRO A 74 15.29 -6.79 5.21
N GLU A 75 15.01 -6.83 6.51
CA GLU A 75 14.12 -7.82 7.15
C GLU A 75 12.73 -7.22 7.47
N GLY A 76 12.46 -6.02 6.97
CA GLY A 76 11.26 -5.29 7.31
C GLY A 76 10.00 -5.89 6.71
N VAL A 77 8.88 -5.75 7.44
CA VAL A 77 7.56 -6.24 7.04
C VAL A 77 6.60 -5.06 6.91
N PHE A 78 5.80 -5.07 5.85
CA PHE A 78 4.75 -4.09 5.61
C PHE A 78 3.37 -4.76 5.63
N TYR A 79 2.46 -4.24 6.46
CA TYR A 79 1.04 -4.61 6.47
C TYR A 79 0.17 -3.54 5.83
N LEU A 80 -0.63 -3.93 4.85
CA LEU A 80 -1.49 -3.03 4.07
C LEU A 80 -2.94 -3.51 4.10
N LEU A 81 -3.86 -2.62 4.50
CA LEU A 81 -5.30 -2.86 4.37
C LEU A 81 -5.79 -2.45 2.97
N LEU A 82 -6.63 -3.28 2.36
CA LEU A 82 -7.27 -3.02 1.07
C LEU A 82 -8.75 -3.43 1.09
N LEU A 83 -9.57 -2.74 0.31
CA LEU A 83 -10.87 -3.19 -0.18
C LEU A 83 -10.71 -4.08 -1.42
N LYS A 84 -11.76 -4.86 -1.74
CA LYS A 84 -11.87 -5.61 -3.00
C LYS A 84 -11.71 -4.70 -4.21
N GLU A 85 -12.27 -3.50 -4.15
CA GLU A 85 -12.25 -2.49 -5.20
C GLU A 85 -10.83 -1.97 -5.48
N ASN A 86 -9.92 -2.07 -4.50
CA ASN A 86 -8.49 -1.76 -4.70
C ASN A 86 -7.75 -2.85 -5.50
N LYS A 87 -8.45 -3.85 -6.03
CA LYS A 87 -7.94 -4.96 -6.84
C LYS A 87 -6.66 -5.57 -6.22
N PRO A 88 -6.75 -6.22 -5.05
CA PRO A 88 -5.58 -6.77 -4.35
C PRO A 88 -4.69 -7.68 -5.21
N SER A 89 -5.28 -8.41 -6.17
CA SER A 89 -4.53 -9.26 -7.10
C SER A 89 -3.60 -8.48 -8.04
N GLU A 90 -3.95 -7.25 -8.41
CA GLU A 90 -3.08 -6.36 -9.18
C GLU A 90 -1.96 -5.79 -8.31
N VAL A 91 -2.28 -5.40 -7.06
CA VAL A 91 -1.30 -4.93 -6.08
C VAL A 91 -0.23 -6.00 -5.83
N LEU A 92 -0.62 -7.26 -5.68
CA LEU A 92 0.32 -8.38 -5.54
C LEU A 92 1.23 -8.54 -6.78
N LYS A 93 0.69 -8.38 -7.99
CA LYS A 93 1.49 -8.43 -9.24
C LYS A 93 2.48 -7.26 -9.32
N GLN A 94 2.08 -6.07 -8.87
CA GLN A 94 2.96 -4.90 -8.79
C GLN A 94 4.10 -5.13 -7.81
N LEU A 95 3.79 -5.65 -6.62
CA LEU A 95 4.78 -6.00 -5.60
C LEU A 95 5.82 -7.00 -6.13
N GLN A 96 5.37 -8.06 -6.82
CA GLN A 96 6.25 -9.06 -7.40
C GLN A 96 7.23 -8.43 -8.41
N ARG A 97 6.74 -7.54 -9.30
CA ARG A 97 7.60 -6.80 -10.25
C ARG A 97 8.60 -5.89 -9.54
N ALA A 98 8.24 -5.43 -8.35
CA ALA A 98 9.08 -4.61 -7.50
C ALA A 98 9.94 -5.45 -6.52
N ASN A 99 10.16 -6.76 -6.72
CA ASN A 99 10.97 -7.61 -5.81
C ASN A 99 10.47 -7.63 -4.35
N PHE A 100 9.16 -7.62 -4.17
CA PHE A 100 8.50 -7.89 -2.90
C PHE A 100 7.61 -9.12 -3.02
N ASP A 101 7.64 -9.96 -2.00
CA ASP A 101 6.70 -11.06 -1.82
C ASP A 101 5.51 -10.54 -1.00
N GLY A 102 4.31 -10.62 -1.58
CA GLY A 102 3.07 -10.23 -0.93
C GLY A 102 2.14 -11.42 -0.77
N SER A 103 1.43 -11.49 0.36
CA SER A 103 0.39 -12.49 0.59
C SER A 103 -0.78 -11.89 1.35
N ILE A 104 -1.99 -12.37 1.07
CA ILE A 104 -3.18 -12.04 1.86
C ILE A 104 -3.16 -12.90 3.11
N ILE A 105 -3.01 -12.29 4.28
CA ILE A 105 -2.97 -13.00 5.57
C ILE A 105 -4.30 -12.95 6.32
N LYS A 106 -5.20 -12.03 5.94
CA LYS A 106 -6.54 -11.94 6.49
C LYS A 106 -7.52 -11.42 5.44
N GLU A 107 -8.72 -12.00 5.45
CA GLU A 107 -9.88 -11.54 4.70
C GLU A 107 -11.05 -11.35 5.69
N ARG A 108 -11.87 -10.33 5.48
CA ARG A 108 -13.10 -10.12 6.25
C ARG A 108 -14.17 -9.50 5.37
N ARG A 109 -15.36 -10.10 5.37
CA ARG A 109 -16.57 -9.51 4.80
C ARG A 109 -17.41 -8.87 5.90
N ILE A 110 -17.75 -7.62 5.70
CA ILE A 110 -18.74 -6.90 6.51
C ILE A 110 -19.82 -6.34 5.58
N ARG A 111 -20.85 -5.72 6.13
CA ARG A 111 -21.96 -5.19 5.31
C ARG A 111 -21.43 -4.11 4.36
N GLY A 112 -21.43 -4.40 3.07
CA GLY A 112 -21.02 -3.47 2.02
C GLY A 112 -19.52 -3.43 1.73
N GLU A 113 -18.67 -4.09 2.51
CA GLU A 113 -17.22 -4.06 2.32
C GLU A 113 -16.59 -5.45 2.35
N HIS A 114 -15.55 -5.61 1.55
CA HIS A 114 -14.74 -6.80 1.52
C HIS A 114 -13.26 -6.42 1.70
N LEU A 115 -12.75 -6.67 2.90
CA LEU A 115 -11.45 -6.20 3.37
C LEU A 115 -10.40 -7.30 3.31
N TYR A 116 -9.17 -6.90 2.99
CA TYR A 116 -7.99 -7.74 2.90
C TYR A 116 -6.84 -7.09 3.66
N VAL A 117 -6.10 -7.87 4.44
CA VAL A 117 -4.80 -7.46 4.98
C VAL A 117 -3.72 -8.22 4.24
N LEU A 118 -2.85 -7.48 3.56
CA LEU A 118 -1.65 -8.01 2.94
C LEU A 118 -0.49 -7.95 3.94
N ARG A 119 0.34 -8.99 3.92
CA ARG A 119 1.70 -8.99 4.48
C ARG A 119 2.68 -8.96 3.33
N ILE A 120 3.61 -8.02 3.37
CA ILE A 120 4.55 -7.72 2.29
C ILE A 120 5.96 -7.70 2.89
N GLU A 121 6.89 -8.38 2.25
CA GLU A 121 8.31 -8.41 2.65
C GLU A 121 9.19 -8.43 1.40
N ARG A 122 10.47 -8.08 1.54
CA ARG A 122 11.40 -8.13 0.41
C ARG A 122 11.54 -9.58 -0.05
N THR A 123 11.50 -9.81 -1.36
CA THR A 123 11.79 -11.13 -1.90
C THR A 123 13.21 -11.51 -1.51
N LYS A 124 13.38 -12.65 -0.82
CA LYS A 124 14.70 -13.14 -0.46
C LYS A 124 15.45 -13.45 -1.74
N ARG A 125 16.51 -12.69 -2.03
CA ARG A 125 17.40 -13.05 -3.13
C ARG A 125 18.10 -14.34 -2.73
N LEU A 126 17.91 -15.38 -3.54
CA LEU A 126 18.76 -16.57 -3.48
C LEU A 126 20.20 -16.08 -3.71
N ASP A 127 21.11 -16.35 -2.76
CA ASP A 127 22.54 -16.13 -3.02
C ASP A 127 22.94 -17.13 -4.11
N PRO A 128 23.35 -16.67 -5.32
CA PRO A 128 23.75 -17.57 -6.39
C PRO A 128 24.99 -18.42 -6.04
N ARG A 129 25.66 -18.14 -4.91
CA ARG A 129 26.79 -18.90 -4.38
C ARG A 129 26.39 -20.02 -3.40
N LEU A 130 25.13 -20.08 -2.95
CA LEU A 130 24.67 -21.15 -2.05
C LEU A 130 24.27 -22.40 -2.86
N PRO A 131 24.75 -23.60 -2.48
CA PRO A 131 24.38 -24.83 -3.17
C PRO A 131 22.88 -25.13 -3.01
N PRO A 132 22.23 -25.79 -4.01
CA PRO A 132 20.79 -26.05 -4.02
C PRO A 132 20.26 -26.79 -2.77
N THR A 133 21.13 -27.53 -2.09
CA THR A 133 20.81 -28.32 -0.89
C THR A 133 20.57 -27.49 0.38
N ALA A 134 20.93 -26.20 0.40
CA ALA A 134 20.63 -25.31 1.52
C ALA A 134 19.21 -24.70 1.47
N MET A 135 18.44 -24.94 0.41
CA MET A 135 17.11 -24.35 0.18
C MET A 135 15.94 -25.08 0.87
N TYR A 136 16.20 -26.20 1.56
CA TYR A 136 15.17 -27.02 2.23
C TYR A 136 15.48 -27.23 3.71
N LYS A 137 15.59 -26.14 4.47
CA LYS A 137 15.54 -26.17 5.94
C LYS A 137 14.59 -25.12 6.47
#